data_AF-A0A3B9ZIK2-F1
#
_entry.id   AF-A0A3B9ZIK2-F1
#
_cell.length_a   1.000
_cell.length_b   1.000
_cell.length_c   1.000
_cell.angle_alpha   90.00
_cell.angle_beta   90.00
_cell.angle_gamma   90.00
#
_symmetry.space_group_name_H-M   'P 1'
#
loop_
_entity.id
_entity.type
_entity.pdbx_description
1 polymer ?
#
loop_
_entity_poly.entity_id
_entity_poly.type
_entity_poly.pdbx_seq_one_letter_code
_entity_poly.pdbx_strand_id
1 'polypeptide(L)'
;MKRNLVVLIGALFMFAASTLAFAQNADLQSFSSGNKLKYSTKYHPKAKGINITVEYPSHWKLSEGERPNIVQKFSGDASDGITRMFLILIKDIPSEASAMSTEDIAKEAFSEDALKEMVPPGGSFIKGGQTKYDGQPGAWIIVSIDSERAGMKGKSYGLLHMFIYGGKMISIQCMVGGLEQMSGNLYQEFNSYIPLFQQIGNSIIVPDKWTKNDVEVEQSSMEYLYGPMWWLTIIVSFVLTWGIGLIPPILIRYAIARKPLSKGWAIGLVAFLWMVNIVIFTALGSQSKTHAALFLVAWTSYIILKKEKRPAN
;
A
#
# COMPACT_ATOMS: atom_id res chain seq x y z
N MET A 1 -5.00 16.98 10.36
CA MET A 1 -4.39 15.63 10.36
C MET A 1 -5.24 14.69 11.19
N LYS A 2 -4.79 14.16 12.34
CA LYS A 2 -5.50 13.22 13.25
C LYS A 2 -6.82 12.63 12.74
N ARG A 3 -7.95 13.34 12.94
CA ARG A 3 -9.31 12.90 12.57
C ARG A 3 -9.50 12.49 11.10
N ASN A 4 -8.72 13.02 10.16
CA ASN A 4 -8.80 12.60 8.75
C ASN A 4 -8.14 11.23 8.54
N LEU A 5 -7.04 10.93 9.23
CA LEU A 5 -6.29 9.68 9.07
C LEU A 5 -7.13 8.49 9.56
N VAL A 6 -7.74 8.63 10.74
CA VAL A 6 -8.62 7.60 11.33
C VAL A 6 -9.87 7.36 10.48
N VAL A 7 -10.52 8.42 9.98
CA VAL A 7 -11.70 8.29 9.10
C VAL A 7 -11.36 7.68 7.73
N LEU A 8 -10.22 8.04 7.13
CA LEU A 8 -9.72 7.41 5.90
C LEU A 8 -9.39 5.93 6.08
N ILE A 9 -8.95 5.54 7.28
CA ILE A 9 -8.71 4.15 7.69
C ILE A 9 -10.04 3.40 7.87
N GLY A 10 -10.95 3.89 8.71
CA GLY A 10 -12.22 3.23 9.09
C GLY A 10 -13.24 3.04 7.97
N ALA A 11 -13.18 3.83 6.90
CA ALA A 11 -14.07 3.70 5.75
C ALA A 11 -13.74 2.45 4.88
N LEU A 12 -14.23 1.27 5.27
CA LEU A 12 -15.32 0.53 4.57
C LEU A 12 -15.65 -0.82 5.27
N PHE A 13 -16.89 -0.99 5.74
CA PHE A 13 -17.43 -2.27 6.21
C PHE A 13 -18.81 -2.53 5.59
N MET A 14 -18.90 -3.37 4.56
CA MET A 14 -20.16 -3.82 3.96
C MET A 14 -20.00 -5.22 3.38
N PHE A 15 -21.00 -6.08 3.59
CA PHE A 15 -20.90 -7.52 3.36
C PHE A 15 -21.96 -8.05 2.40
N ALA A 16 -21.68 -9.22 1.81
CA ALA A 16 -22.63 -9.99 1.01
C ALA A 16 -23.26 -11.09 1.87
N ALA A 17 -24.57 -11.01 2.07
CA ALA A 17 -25.36 -12.07 2.68
C ALA A 17 -25.30 -13.34 1.83
N SER A 18 -25.19 -14.47 2.50
CA SER A 18 -25.35 -15.81 1.95
C SER A 18 -26.43 -16.52 2.76
N THR A 19 -26.79 -17.75 2.39
CA THR A 19 -27.68 -18.54 3.24
C THR A 19 -27.01 -18.92 4.56
N LEU A 20 -27.60 -19.82 5.32
CA LEU A 20 -27.96 -19.59 6.71
C LEU A 20 -27.74 -20.92 7.48
N ALA A 21 -27.07 -21.08 8.64
CA ALA A 21 -27.01 -22.36 9.42
C ALA A 21 -27.06 -22.29 10.97
N PHE A 22 -27.20 -23.46 11.62
CA PHE A 22 -26.89 -23.76 13.04
C PHE A 22 -26.06 -25.05 13.20
N ALA A 23 -24.93 -24.96 13.89
CA ALA A 23 -24.27 -26.09 14.53
C ALA A 23 -23.51 -25.61 15.78
N GLN A 24 -23.63 -26.33 16.89
CA GLN A 24 -22.74 -26.20 18.05
C GLN A 24 -21.29 -26.32 17.58
N ASN A 25 -20.40 -25.39 17.99
CA ASN A 25 -19.16 -25.06 17.26
C ASN A 25 -18.15 -26.22 17.08
N ALA A 26 -18.44 -27.08 16.09
CA ALA A 26 -17.58 -28.15 15.62
C ALA A 26 -16.38 -27.62 14.84
N ASP A 27 -16.47 -26.42 14.24
CA ASP A 27 -15.38 -25.79 13.50
C ASP A 27 -14.17 -25.52 14.40
N LEU A 28 -14.40 -25.05 15.63
CA LEU A 28 -13.38 -24.86 16.66
C LEU A 28 -12.73 -26.19 17.07
N GLN A 29 -13.53 -27.25 17.28
CA GLN A 29 -13.01 -28.57 17.65
C GLN A 29 -12.19 -29.16 16.50
N SER A 30 -12.72 -29.12 15.29
CA SER A 30 -12.07 -29.60 14.06
C SER A 30 -10.73 -28.88 13.82
N PHE A 31 -10.72 -27.54 13.89
CA PHE A 31 -9.50 -26.74 13.77
C PHE A 31 -8.48 -27.06 14.86
N SER A 32 -8.92 -27.19 16.11
CA SER A 32 -8.06 -27.53 17.26
C SER A 32 -7.50 -28.96 17.16
N SER A 33 -8.24 -29.89 16.55
CA SER A 33 -7.79 -31.25 16.23
C SER A 33 -6.88 -31.33 15.00
N GLY A 34 -6.58 -30.21 14.34
CA GLY A 34 -5.68 -30.16 13.18
C GLY A 34 -6.35 -30.26 11.80
N ASN A 35 -7.69 -30.34 11.73
CA ASN A 35 -8.44 -30.30 10.46
C ASN A 35 -8.54 -28.86 9.94
N LYS A 36 -7.38 -28.30 9.57
CA LYS A 36 -7.23 -26.93 9.11
C LYS A 36 -6.28 -26.87 7.91
N LEU A 37 -6.58 -25.95 7.00
CA LEU A 37 -5.78 -25.68 5.82
C LEU A 37 -5.12 -24.31 5.93
N LYS A 38 -4.03 -24.09 5.20
CA LYS A 38 -3.31 -22.81 5.16
C LYS A 38 -3.60 -22.11 3.84
N TYR A 39 -4.02 -20.85 3.91
CA TYR A 39 -4.12 -19.95 2.76
C TYR A 39 -2.91 -19.00 2.76
N SER A 40 -2.50 -18.55 1.58
CA SER A 40 -1.48 -17.52 1.40
C SER A 40 -1.98 -16.46 0.43
N THR A 41 -1.74 -15.18 0.73
CA THR A 41 -2.05 -14.06 -0.18
C THR A 41 -0.98 -13.85 -1.26
N LYS A 42 0.09 -14.65 -1.28
CA LYS A 42 1.20 -14.53 -2.22
C LYS A 42 0.71 -14.58 -3.67
N TYR A 43 1.20 -13.65 -4.49
CA TYR A 43 0.80 -13.44 -5.88
C TYR A 43 -0.66 -13.00 -6.12
N HIS A 44 -1.50 -12.85 -5.09
CA HIS A 44 -2.88 -12.40 -5.28
C HIS A 44 -2.93 -10.89 -5.64
N PRO A 45 -3.59 -10.48 -6.74
CA PRO A 45 -3.52 -9.10 -7.23
C PRO A 45 -4.08 -8.09 -6.21
N LYS A 46 -5.20 -8.41 -5.56
CA LYS A 46 -5.79 -7.56 -4.51
C LYS A 46 -4.95 -7.45 -3.22
N ALA A 47 -3.91 -8.26 -3.06
CA ALA A 47 -3.00 -8.21 -1.91
C ALA A 47 -1.82 -7.23 -2.07
N LYS A 48 -1.63 -6.64 -3.27
CA LYS A 48 -0.67 -5.54 -3.52
C LYS A 48 0.77 -5.84 -3.08
N GLY A 49 1.21 -7.07 -3.31
CA GLY A 49 2.55 -7.55 -2.92
C GLY A 49 2.68 -8.01 -1.47
N ILE A 50 1.66 -7.84 -0.62
CA ILE A 50 1.68 -8.36 0.76
C ILE A 50 1.42 -9.86 0.75
N ASN A 51 2.41 -10.62 1.23
CA ASN A 51 2.29 -12.04 1.54
C ASN A 51 2.05 -12.24 3.05
N ILE A 52 0.85 -12.70 3.40
CA ILE A 52 0.54 -13.30 4.69
C ILE A 52 0.05 -14.73 4.50
N THR A 53 0.13 -15.53 5.55
CA THR A 53 -0.59 -16.80 5.63
C THR A 53 -1.53 -16.81 6.82
N VAL A 54 -2.69 -17.45 6.66
CA VAL A 54 -3.65 -17.73 7.73
C VAL A 54 -4.10 -19.18 7.64
N GLU A 55 -4.51 -19.75 8.77
CA GLU A 55 -5.12 -21.08 8.84
C GLU A 55 -6.64 -20.95 8.96
N TYR A 56 -7.39 -21.90 8.40
CA TYR A 56 -8.85 -21.94 8.40
C TYR A 56 -9.36 -23.39 8.49
N PRO A 57 -10.58 -23.65 9.01
CA PRO A 57 -11.11 -25.02 9.10
C PRO A 57 -11.24 -25.64 7.70
N SER A 58 -10.79 -26.89 7.53
CA SER A 58 -10.56 -27.47 6.19
C SER A 58 -11.80 -27.63 5.31
N HIS A 59 -13.00 -27.59 5.89
CA HIS A 59 -14.30 -27.69 5.21
C HIS A 59 -14.90 -26.32 4.83
N TRP A 60 -14.28 -25.21 5.20
CA TRP A 60 -14.78 -23.87 4.85
C TRP A 60 -14.60 -23.58 3.35
N LYS A 61 -15.63 -22.99 2.75
CA LYS A 61 -15.68 -22.64 1.32
C LYS A 61 -14.93 -21.34 1.06
N LEU A 62 -14.05 -21.34 0.06
CA LEU A 62 -13.28 -20.17 -0.38
C LEU A 62 -13.95 -19.50 -1.58
N SER A 63 -14.04 -18.17 -1.58
CA SER A 63 -14.37 -17.36 -2.75
C SER A 63 -13.58 -16.04 -2.78
N GLU A 64 -13.20 -15.56 -3.96
CA GLU A 64 -12.54 -14.26 -4.09
C GLU A 64 -13.49 -13.12 -3.66
N GLY A 65 -12.96 -12.06 -3.06
CA GLY A 65 -13.77 -10.92 -2.64
C GLY A 65 -14.31 -10.10 -3.81
N GLU A 66 -15.64 -9.88 -3.87
CA GLU A 66 -16.27 -9.07 -4.93
C GLU A 66 -15.79 -7.61 -5.00
N ARG A 67 -15.28 -7.05 -3.89
CA ARG A 67 -14.89 -5.64 -3.80
C ARG A 67 -13.37 -5.47 -3.97
N PRO A 68 -12.90 -4.29 -4.42
CA PRO A 68 -11.49 -3.94 -4.34
C PRO A 68 -10.94 -4.14 -2.93
N ASN A 69 -9.67 -4.52 -2.82
CA ASN A 69 -8.94 -4.74 -1.56
C ASN A 69 -9.39 -5.95 -0.71
N ILE A 70 -10.56 -6.55 -0.94
CA ILE A 70 -10.92 -7.84 -0.32
C ILE A 70 -10.20 -8.94 -1.11
N VAL A 71 -9.19 -9.54 -0.49
CA VAL A 71 -8.35 -10.59 -1.09
C VAL A 71 -9.16 -11.89 -1.20
N GLN A 72 -9.69 -12.38 -0.07
CA GLN A 72 -10.29 -13.70 0.04
C GLN A 72 -11.43 -13.68 1.06
N LYS A 73 -12.56 -14.32 0.73
CA LYS A 73 -13.63 -14.70 1.67
C LYS A 73 -13.52 -16.20 1.97
N PHE A 74 -13.82 -16.56 3.22
CA PHE A 74 -13.92 -17.91 3.74
C PHE A 74 -15.27 -18.03 4.46
N SER A 75 -16.05 -19.08 4.18
CA SER A 75 -17.36 -19.30 4.81
C SER A 75 -17.51 -20.71 5.35
N GLY A 76 -18.02 -20.81 6.58
CA GLY A 76 -18.45 -22.08 7.19
C GLY A 76 -19.79 -22.55 6.62
N ASP A 77 -20.44 -23.48 7.32
CA ASP A 77 -21.72 -24.02 6.87
C ASP A 77 -22.89 -23.02 6.97
N ALA A 78 -23.91 -23.27 6.14
CA ALA A 78 -24.98 -22.35 5.75
C ALA A 78 -26.29 -23.04 5.22
N SER A 79 -26.77 -24.13 5.85
CA SER A 79 -28.21 -24.55 5.83
C SER A 79 -28.85 -24.51 7.25
N ASP A 80 -30.04 -23.86 7.40
CA ASP A 80 -30.65 -23.23 8.62
C ASP A 80 -30.68 -21.65 8.69
N GLY A 81 -29.97 -20.91 9.57
CA GLY A 81 -30.20 -19.47 9.96
C GLY A 81 -29.06 -18.42 9.84
N ILE A 82 -27.81 -18.73 10.15
CA ILE A 82 -26.69 -17.76 10.36
C ILE A 82 -25.52 -17.98 9.37
N THR A 83 -24.95 -16.90 8.81
CA THR A 83 -23.64 -16.94 8.11
C THR A 83 -22.49 -16.83 9.12
N ARG A 84 -21.56 -17.79 9.09
CA ARG A 84 -20.24 -17.72 9.75
C ARG A 84 -19.17 -17.53 8.68
N MET A 85 -18.34 -16.51 8.79
CA MET A 85 -17.33 -16.22 7.78
C MET A 85 -16.15 -15.43 8.32
N PHE A 86 -15.05 -15.41 7.57
CA PHE A 86 -14.09 -14.32 7.67
C PHE A 86 -13.63 -13.86 6.28
N LEU A 87 -13.05 -12.67 6.21
CA LEU A 87 -12.38 -12.19 5.00
C LEU A 87 -11.03 -11.54 5.31
N ILE A 88 -10.15 -11.53 4.31
CA ILE A 88 -8.87 -10.81 4.31
C ILE A 88 -9.05 -9.54 3.48
N LEU A 89 -8.76 -8.38 4.06
CA LEU A 89 -8.74 -7.07 3.40
C LEU A 89 -7.35 -6.43 3.53
N ILE A 90 -6.80 -5.93 2.42
CA ILE A 90 -5.47 -5.28 2.37
C ILE A 90 -5.57 -3.93 1.66
N LYS A 91 -5.50 -2.85 2.44
CA LYS A 91 -5.67 -1.46 2.00
C LYS A 91 -4.35 -0.69 2.14
N ASP A 92 -4.07 0.25 1.25
CA ASP A 92 -2.94 1.16 1.42
C ASP A 92 -3.20 2.09 2.61
N ILE A 93 -2.15 2.40 3.38
CA ILE A 93 -2.22 3.49 4.37
C ILE A 93 -2.29 4.82 3.60
N PRO A 94 -3.08 5.81 4.05
CA PRO A 94 -3.13 7.13 3.39
C PRO A 94 -1.75 7.78 3.28
N SER A 95 -1.50 8.45 2.17
CA SER A 95 -0.25 9.17 1.85
C SER A 95 0.20 10.14 2.94
N GLU A 96 -0.76 10.71 3.67
CA GLU A 96 -0.57 11.65 4.78
C GLU A 96 0.14 11.02 5.98
N ALA A 97 0.16 9.68 6.06
CA ALA A 97 0.85 8.90 7.09
C ALA A 97 2.04 8.10 6.53
N SER A 98 2.34 8.13 5.22
CA SER A 98 3.46 7.37 4.66
C SER A 98 4.86 7.91 5.01
N ALA A 99 4.92 9.00 5.77
CA ALA A 99 6.15 9.59 6.32
C ALA A 99 6.31 9.33 7.84
N MET A 100 5.41 8.56 8.46
CA MET A 100 5.47 8.16 9.87
C MET A 100 6.04 6.74 10.03
N SER A 101 6.59 6.41 11.19
CA SER A 101 6.98 5.03 11.51
C SER A 101 5.76 4.11 11.62
N THR A 102 5.94 2.79 11.43
CA THR A 102 4.84 1.82 11.61
C THR A 102 4.29 1.88 13.03
N GLU A 103 5.17 2.09 14.00
CA GLU A 103 4.91 2.22 15.43
C GLU A 103 4.10 3.47 15.76
N ASP A 104 4.40 4.62 15.14
CA ASP A 104 3.65 5.86 15.34
C ASP A 104 2.25 5.79 14.70
N ILE A 105 2.14 5.23 13.48
CA ILE A 105 0.84 5.03 12.81
C ILE A 105 -0.02 4.08 13.64
N ALA A 106 0.56 2.97 14.13
CA ALA A 106 -0.14 2.03 14.99
C ALA A 106 -0.57 2.68 16.32
N LYS A 107 0.30 3.48 16.94
CA LYS A 107 0.02 4.19 18.21
C LYS A 107 -1.13 5.19 18.08
N GLU A 108 -1.29 5.85 16.93
CA GLU A 108 -2.43 6.72 16.65
C GLU A 108 -3.68 5.90 16.26
N ALA A 109 -3.60 5.08 15.20
CA ALA A 109 -4.73 4.36 14.61
C ALA A 109 -5.30 3.24 15.51
N PHE A 110 -4.52 2.70 16.44
CA PHE A 110 -4.94 1.67 17.39
C PHE A 110 -5.07 2.20 18.82
N SER A 111 -5.17 3.52 19.01
CA SER A 111 -5.66 4.10 20.27
C SER A 111 -7.14 3.75 20.49
N GLU A 112 -7.61 3.64 21.73
CA GLU A 112 -8.98 3.17 22.03
C GLU A 112 -10.05 4.05 21.35
N ASP A 113 -9.83 5.36 21.28
CA ASP A 113 -10.75 6.29 20.62
C ASP A 113 -10.70 6.18 19.09
N ALA A 114 -9.53 5.96 18.50
CA ALA A 114 -9.44 5.65 17.06
C ALA A 114 -10.13 4.31 16.74
N LEU A 115 -10.02 3.30 17.61
CA LEU A 115 -10.71 2.02 17.47
C LEU A 115 -12.24 2.15 17.59
N LYS A 116 -12.76 3.17 18.29
CA LYS A 116 -14.20 3.54 18.28
C LYS A 116 -14.58 4.29 17.00
N GLU A 117 -13.76 5.26 16.57
CA GLU A 117 -13.98 6.00 15.30
C GLU A 117 -13.88 5.10 14.04
N MET A 118 -13.20 3.96 14.13
CA MET A 118 -13.15 2.94 13.08
C MET A 118 -14.43 2.11 12.94
N VAL A 119 -15.38 2.19 13.89
CA VAL A 119 -16.66 1.48 13.79
C VAL A 119 -17.56 2.17 12.76
N PRO A 120 -18.15 1.44 11.79
CA PRO A 120 -18.97 2.04 10.73
C PRO A 120 -20.27 2.64 11.28
N PRO A 121 -20.91 3.60 10.57
CA PRO A 121 -22.29 3.99 10.83
C PRO A 121 -23.22 2.77 10.84
N GLY A 122 -24.11 2.66 11.85
CA GLY A 122 -24.91 1.47 12.11
C GLY A 122 -24.19 0.37 12.91
N GLY A 123 -22.90 0.57 13.22
CA GLY A 123 -22.14 -0.26 14.13
C GLY A 123 -22.06 0.29 15.56
N SER A 124 -21.73 -0.59 16.51
CA SER A 124 -21.41 -0.24 17.90
C SER A 124 -20.15 -0.98 18.35
N PHE A 125 -19.23 -0.24 18.97
CA PHE A 125 -18.06 -0.80 19.65
C PHE A 125 -18.50 -1.57 20.90
N ILE A 126 -18.05 -2.82 21.06
CA ILE A 126 -18.35 -3.65 22.24
C ILE A 126 -17.13 -3.73 23.16
N LYS A 127 -15.95 -4.04 22.60
CA LYS A 127 -14.65 -4.03 23.29
C LYS A 127 -13.52 -4.13 22.27
N GLY A 128 -12.29 -3.80 22.65
CA GLY A 128 -11.12 -3.97 21.80
C GLY A 128 -9.83 -3.76 22.58
N GLY A 129 -8.70 -3.82 21.88
CA GLY A 129 -7.39 -3.55 22.48
C GLY A 129 -6.24 -3.69 21.49
N GLN A 130 -5.09 -3.16 21.88
CA GLN A 130 -3.83 -3.36 21.15
C GLN A 130 -3.30 -4.78 21.35
N THR A 131 -2.55 -5.28 20.37
CA THR A 131 -1.90 -6.59 20.38
C THR A 131 -0.74 -6.61 19.36
N LYS A 132 -0.19 -7.79 19.07
CA LYS A 132 0.76 -8.01 17.97
C LYS A 132 0.38 -9.22 17.14
N TYR A 133 0.56 -9.14 15.82
CA TYR A 133 0.39 -10.28 14.89
C TYR A 133 1.70 -10.49 14.15
N ASP A 134 2.27 -11.70 14.27
CA ASP A 134 3.66 -11.97 13.88
C ASP A 134 4.66 -10.87 14.37
N GLY A 135 4.47 -10.41 15.61
CA GLY A 135 5.25 -9.34 16.23
C GLY A 135 4.97 -7.91 15.70
N GLN A 136 4.24 -7.75 14.59
CA GLN A 136 3.87 -6.43 14.05
C GLN A 136 2.86 -5.72 14.97
N PRO A 137 2.94 -4.38 15.13
CA PRO A 137 1.93 -3.61 15.86
C PRO A 137 0.52 -3.80 15.29
N GLY A 138 -0.44 -4.08 16.16
CA GLY A 138 -1.82 -4.38 15.76
C GLY A 138 -2.86 -4.11 16.84
N ALA A 139 -4.11 -4.38 16.48
CA ALA A 139 -5.25 -4.31 17.36
C ALA A 139 -6.28 -5.39 17.04
N TRP A 140 -7.24 -5.55 17.94
CA TRP A 140 -8.49 -6.25 17.69
C TRP A 140 -9.65 -5.43 18.22
N ILE A 141 -10.79 -5.48 17.52
CA ILE A 141 -12.06 -4.93 18.01
C ILE A 141 -13.17 -5.96 17.84
N ILE A 142 -14.09 -5.98 18.81
CA ILE A 142 -15.39 -6.63 18.70
C ILE A 142 -16.45 -5.55 18.53
N VAL A 143 -17.26 -5.73 17.49
CA VAL A 143 -18.33 -4.81 17.10
C VAL A 143 -19.62 -5.58 16.89
N SER A 144 -20.77 -4.93 17.09
CA SER A 144 -22.01 -5.30 16.42
C SER A 144 -22.24 -4.36 15.24
N ILE A 145 -22.82 -4.85 14.14
CA ILE A 145 -23.24 -4.02 13.00
C ILE A 145 -24.68 -4.40 12.66
N ASP A 146 -25.57 -3.43 12.77
CA ASP A 146 -26.91 -3.47 12.21
C ASP A 146 -26.88 -2.99 10.76
N SER A 147 -27.59 -3.71 9.88
CA SER A 147 -27.49 -3.51 8.43
C SER A 147 -28.86 -3.61 7.77
N GLU A 148 -29.10 -2.76 6.76
CA GLU A 148 -30.27 -2.84 5.90
C GLU A 148 -29.84 -2.81 4.42
N ARG A 149 -30.42 -3.68 3.60
CA ARG A 149 -30.17 -3.76 2.16
C ARG A 149 -31.44 -4.19 1.43
N ALA A 150 -31.96 -3.33 0.56
CA ALA A 150 -33.19 -3.56 -0.20
C ALA A 150 -34.39 -3.97 0.70
N GLY A 151 -34.55 -3.29 1.84
CA GLY A 151 -35.60 -3.57 2.83
C GLY A 151 -35.36 -4.79 3.72
N MET A 152 -34.38 -5.65 3.40
CA MET A 152 -33.96 -6.73 4.31
C MET A 152 -33.05 -6.16 5.40
N LYS A 153 -33.45 -6.35 6.66
CA LYS A 153 -32.64 -6.04 7.83
C LYS A 153 -31.89 -7.27 8.33
N GLY A 154 -30.67 -7.07 8.80
CA GLY A 154 -29.81 -8.11 9.36
C GLY A 154 -28.84 -7.56 10.39
N LYS A 155 -28.51 -8.39 11.38
CA LYS A 155 -27.59 -8.06 12.48
C LYS A 155 -26.39 -9.00 12.43
N SER A 156 -25.22 -8.44 12.72
CA SER A 156 -23.96 -9.17 12.77
C SER A 156 -23.11 -8.77 13.96
N TYR A 157 -22.26 -9.68 14.40
CA TYR A 157 -21.21 -9.46 15.38
C TYR A 157 -19.88 -9.89 14.75
N GLY A 158 -18.87 -9.03 14.87
CA GLY A 158 -17.56 -9.23 14.26
C GLY A 158 -16.42 -9.18 15.28
N LEU A 159 -15.40 -10.02 15.08
CA LEU A 159 -14.06 -9.87 15.66
C LEU A 159 -13.11 -9.51 14.51
N LEU A 160 -12.60 -8.28 14.55
CA LEU A 160 -11.77 -7.70 13.51
C LEU A 160 -10.34 -7.65 14.03
N HIS A 161 -9.45 -8.44 13.43
CA HIS A 161 -8.00 -8.39 13.66
C HIS A 161 -7.38 -7.38 12.67
N MET A 162 -6.48 -6.51 13.13
CA MET A 162 -5.92 -5.43 12.33
C MET A 162 -4.43 -5.22 12.65
N PHE A 163 -3.60 -5.02 11.63
CA PHE A 163 -2.19 -4.67 11.79
C PHE A 163 -1.63 -3.93 10.58
N ILE A 164 -0.41 -3.41 10.74
CA ILE A 164 0.32 -2.70 9.69
C ILE A 164 1.52 -3.53 9.26
N TYR A 165 1.74 -3.65 7.96
CA TYR A 165 2.97 -4.20 7.38
C TYR A 165 3.17 -3.65 5.95
N GLY A 166 4.42 -3.34 5.58
CA GLY A 166 4.76 -2.90 4.21
C GLY A 166 4.00 -1.67 3.70
N GLY A 167 3.69 -0.71 4.60
CA GLY A 167 2.89 0.47 4.26
C GLY A 167 1.41 0.18 3.95
N LYS A 168 0.91 -1.02 4.26
CA LYS A 168 -0.49 -1.42 4.13
C LYS A 168 -1.10 -1.65 5.50
N MET A 169 -2.42 -1.43 5.59
CA MET A 169 -3.24 -1.98 6.66
C MET A 169 -3.81 -3.32 6.20
N ILE A 170 -3.55 -4.35 7.01
CA ILE A 170 -4.12 -5.69 6.86
C ILE A 170 -5.24 -5.81 7.89
N SER A 171 -6.41 -6.30 7.45
CA SER A 171 -7.55 -6.58 8.31
C SER A 171 -8.10 -7.98 8.02
N ILE A 172 -8.28 -8.78 9.07
CA ILE A 172 -8.96 -10.08 9.02
C ILE A 172 -10.25 -9.94 9.81
N GLN A 173 -11.37 -9.96 9.09
CA GLN A 173 -12.68 -9.58 9.59
C GLN A 173 -13.52 -10.85 9.75
N CYS A 174 -13.52 -11.43 10.95
CA CYS A 174 -14.30 -12.61 11.29
C CYS A 174 -15.69 -12.18 11.77
N MET A 175 -16.76 -12.83 11.30
CA MET A 175 -18.13 -12.47 11.66
C MET A 175 -19.09 -13.67 11.80
N VAL A 176 -20.10 -13.45 12.64
CA VAL A 176 -21.33 -14.23 12.73
C VAL A 176 -22.50 -13.27 12.53
N GLY A 177 -23.42 -13.56 11.60
CA GLY A 177 -24.55 -12.68 11.31
C GLY A 177 -25.68 -13.34 10.52
N GLY A 178 -26.87 -12.75 10.57
CA GLY A 178 -28.07 -13.25 9.91
C GLY A 178 -29.12 -12.16 9.71
N LEU A 179 -30.25 -12.53 9.10
CA LEU A 179 -31.41 -11.63 8.98
C LEU A 179 -32.02 -11.36 10.36
N GLU A 180 -32.66 -10.20 10.53
CA GLU A 180 -33.29 -9.79 11.79
C GLU A 180 -34.39 -10.79 12.23
N GLN A 181 -35.07 -11.41 11.26
CA GLN A 181 -36.06 -12.47 11.50
C GLN A 181 -35.44 -13.80 11.96
N MET A 182 -34.15 -14.02 11.68
CA MET A 182 -33.37 -15.17 12.15
C MET A 182 -32.64 -14.87 13.47
N SER A 183 -33.07 -13.84 14.21
CA SER A 183 -32.51 -13.46 15.52
C SER A 183 -32.94 -14.39 16.66
N GLY A 184 -32.55 -15.66 16.53
CA GLY A 184 -32.05 -16.38 17.71
C GLY A 184 -30.85 -15.64 18.33
N ASN A 185 -30.22 -16.21 19.35
CA ASN A 185 -29.16 -15.49 20.08
C ASN A 185 -27.84 -15.40 19.29
N LEU A 186 -27.80 -14.55 18.26
CA LEU A 186 -26.67 -14.24 17.39
C LEU A 186 -25.41 -13.84 18.19
N TYR A 187 -25.60 -13.20 19.34
CA TYR A 187 -24.50 -12.85 20.24
C TYR A 187 -23.92 -14.08 20.96
N GLN A 188 -24.76 -15.00 21.43
CA GLN A 188 -24.30 -16.29 21.99
C GLN A 188 -23.63 -17.17 20.93
N GLU A 189 -24.16 -17.21 19.71
CA GLU A 189 -23.51 -17.89 18.59
C GLU A 189 -22.13 -17.27 18.31
N PHE A 190 -22.05 -15.95 18.19
CA PHE A 190 -20.79 -15.22 18.04
C PHE A 190 -19.81 -15.50 19.17
N ASN A 191 -20.25 -15.47 20.43
CA ASN A 191 -19.42 -15.80 21.59
C ASN A 191 -18.86 -17.22 21.53
N SER A 192 -19.59 -18.19 20.96
CA SER A 192 -19.07 -19.54 20.71
C SER A 192 -18.02 -19.59 19.59
N TYR A 193 -18.01 -18.62 18.66
CA TYR A 193 -17.04 -18.49 17.57
C TYR A 193 -15.83 -17.61 17.89
N ILE A 194 -15.87 -16.78 18.93
CA ILE A 194 -14.72 -15.97 19.39
C ILE A 194 -13.43 -16.81 19.51
N PRO A 195 -13.40 -18.00 20.13
CA PRO A 195 -12.15 -18.77 20.26
C PRO A 195 -11.59 -19.24 18.91
N LEU A 196 -12.44 -19.62 17.95
CA LEU A 196 -12.01 -19.99 16.60
C LEU A 196 -11.46 -18.76 15.86
N PHE A 197 -12.15 -17.63 15.95
CA PHE A 197 -11.71 -16.38 15.34
C PHE A 197 -10.37 -15.91 15.95
N GLN A 198 -10.17 -16.07 17.26
CA GLN A 198 -8.88 -15.84 17.93
C GLN A 198 -7.80 -16.83 17.47
N GLN A 199 -8.10 -18.11 17.27
CA GLN A 199 -7.16 -19.07 16.70
C GLN A 199 -6.75 -18.72 15.26
N ILE A 200 -7.70 -18.26 14.43
CA ILE A 200 -7.42 -17.73 13.08
C ILE A 200 -6.52 -16.49 13.17
N GLY A 201 -6.80 -15.54 14.07
CA GLY A 201 -5.93 -14.39 14.34
C GLY A 201 -4.52 -14.79 14.82
N ASN A 202 -4.41 -15.79 15.68
CA ASN A 202 -3.11 -16.31 16.16
C ASN A 202 -2.35 -17.11 15.08
N SER A 203 -3.02 -17.54 14.01
CA SER A 203 -2.39 -18.24 12.88
C SER A 203 -1.76 -17.30 11.83
N ILE A 204 -1.91 -15.98 12.01
CA ILE A 204 -1.33 -14.97 11.12
C ILE A 204 0.19 -15.02 11.17
N ILE A 205 0.80 -15.32 10.03
CA ILE A 205 2.25 -15.23 9.78
C ILE A 205 2.46 -14.33 8.57
N VAL A 206 3.56 -13.56 8.57
CA VAL A 206 4.01 -12.71 7.48
C VAL A 206 5.33 -13.30 6.94
N PRO A 207 5.31 -14.27 6.00
CA PRO A 207 6.52 -15.03 5.66
C PRO A 207 7.68 -14.16 5.16
N ASP A 208 7.36 -13.04 4.50
CA ASP A 208 8.35 -12.09 3.97
C ASP A 208 9.16 -11.37 5.06
N LYS A 209 8.70 -11.40 6.33
CA LYS A 209 9.45 -10.95 7.50
C LYS A 209 10.58 -11.92 7.85
N TRP A 210 10.39 -13.22 7.59
CA TRP A 210 11.29 -14.30 8.00
C TRP A 210 12.19 -14.81 6.86
N THR A 211 11.86 -14.47 5.61
CA THR A 211 12.68 -14.79 4.42
C THR A 211 13.53 -13.62 3.93
N LYS A 212 13.31 -12.42 4.45
CA LYS A 212 14.30 -11.34 4.39
C LYS A 212 15.31 -11.61 5.50
N ASN A 213 16.57 -11.87 5.13
CA ASN A 213 17.68 -11.73 6.07
C ASN A 213 17.69 -10.30 6.64
N ASP A 214 18.24 -10.11 7.84
CA ASP A 214 18.26 -8.86 8.60
C ASP A 214 19.10 -7.73 7.95
N VAL A 215 18.65 -7.27 6.79
CA VAL A 215 19.05 -6.05 6.12
C VAL A 215 17.80 -5.19 6.06
N GLU A 216 17.78 -4.12 6.83
CA GLU A 216 16.84 -3.02 6.64
C GLU A 216 17.11 -2.41 5.27
N VAL A 217 16.40 -2.90 4.25
CA VAL A 217 16.37 -2.25 2.95
C VAL A 217 15.55 -0.97 3.13
N GLU A 218 16.24 0.11 3.51
CA GLU A 218 15.79 1.47 3.24
C GLU A 218 15.41 1.53 1.76
N GLN A 219 14.11 1.46 1.48
CA GLN A 219 13.62 1.53 0.11
C GLN A 219 13.96 2.93 -0.41
N SER A 220 15.01 3.00 -1.25
CA SER A 220 15.64 4.26 -1.60
C SER A 220 14.60 5.27 -2.07
N SER A 221 14.67 6.49 -1.54
CA SER A 221 13.75 7.58 -1.92
C SER A 221 13.70 7.78 -3.44
N MET A 222 14.78 7.44 -4.15
CA MET A 222 14.86 7.46 -5.60
C MET A 222 14.01 6.38 -6.27
N GLU A 223 13.96 5.16 -5.73
CA GLU A 223 13.10 4.08 -6.23
C GLU A 223 11.62 4.37 -5.95
N TYR A 224 11.30 4.98 -4.81
CA TYR A 224 9.94 5.43 -4.51
C TYR A 224 9.48 6.56 -5.45
N LEU A 225 10.35 7.55 -5.72
CA LEU A 225 10.00 8.73 -6.53
C LEU A 225 10.05 8.50 -8.04
N TYR A 226 10.89 7.59 -8.53
CA TYR A 226 11.16 7.39 -9.97
C TYR A 226 11.01 5.92 -10.43
N GLY A 227 10.55 5.02 -9.56
CA GLY A 227 10.32 3.61 -9.84
C GLY A 227 11.60 2.74 -9.83
N PRO A 228 11.46 1.41 -10.00
CA PRO A 228 12.58 0.46 -9.92
C PRO A 228 13.69 0.70 -10.96
N MET A 229 13.39 1.42 -12.04
CA MET A 229 14.35 1.78 -13.10
C MET A 229 14.81 3.24 -13.01
N TRP A 230 14.73 3.87 -11.82
CA TRP A 230 15.13 5.27 -11.57
C TRP A 230 16.52 5.63 -12.13
N TRP A 231 17.45 4.68 -12.08
CA TRP A 231 18.80 4.82 -12.59
C TRP A 231 18.84 5.01 -14.12
N LEU A 232 17.97 4.32 -14.88
CA LEU A 232 17.80 4.58 -16.32
C LEU A 232 17.23 5.98 -16.55
N THR A 233 16.25 6.42 -15.76
CA THR A 233 15.66 7.76 -15.86
C THR A 233 16.72 8.85 -15.70
N ILE A 234 17.67 8.67 -14.76
CA ILE A 234 18.82 9.58 -14.59
C ILE A 234 19.78 9.50 -15.79
N ILE A 235 20.17 8.31 -16.24
CA ILE A 235 21.08 8.15 -17.38
C ILE A 235 20.50 8.77 -18.66
N VAL A 236 19.23 8.50 -18.97
CA VAL A 236 18.53 9.07 -20.13
C VAL A 236 18.42 10.59 -19.99
N SER A 237 18.07 11.10 -18.82
CA SER A 237 17.99 12.55 -18.56
C SER A 237 19.36 13.23 -18.70
N PHE A 238 20.45 12.59 -18.25
CA PHE A 238 21.81 13.07 -18.42
C PHE A 238 22.22 13.09 -19.89
N VAL A 239 22.08 11.97 -20.60
CA VAL A 239 22.43 11.83 -22.03
C VAL A 239 21.63 12.81 -22.89
N LEU A 240 20.33 12.99 -22.62
CA LEU A 240 19.48 13.92 -23.35
C LEU A 240 19.87 15.39 -23.06
N THR A 241 20.11 15.75 -21.79
CA THR A 241 20.50 17.12 -21.41
C THR A 241 21.87 17.51 -21.96
N TRP A 242 22.88 16.66 -21.78
CA TRP A 242 24.25 16.94 -22.21
C TRP A 242 24.44 16.74 -23.71
N GLY A 243 23.73 15.78 -24.33
CA GLY A 243 23.73 15.56 -25.77
C GLY A 243 23.15 16.75 -26.53
N ILE A 244 21.88 17.08 -26.31
CA ILE A 244 21.22 18.22 -26.97
C ILE A 244 21.99 19.52 -26.65
N GLY A 245 22.39 19.70 -25.39
CA GLY A 245 23.10 20.89 -24.93
C GLY A 245 24.46 21.13 -25.59
N LEU A 246 25.26 20.07 -25.81
CA LEU A 246 26.63 20.19 -26.32
C LEU A 246 26.80 19.91 -27.82
N ILE A 247 25.80 19.35 -28.51
CA ILE A 247 25.86 19.17 -29.97
C ILE A 247 26.15 20.50 -30.71
N PRO A 248 25.40 21.61 -30.49
CA PRO A 248 25.66 22.87 -31.19
C PRO A 248 27.08 23.45 -30.97
N PRO A 249 27.62 23.63 -29.74
CA PRO A 249 28.95 24.18 -29.55
C PRO A 249 30.07 23.25 -30.06
N ILE A 250 29.88 21.92 -30.04
CA ILE A 250 30.84 20.97 -30.63
C ILE A 250 30.86 21.11 -32.15
N LEU A 251 29.70 21.12 -32.82
CA LEU A 251 29.61 21.32 -34.27
C LEU A 251 30.18 22.68 -34.69
N ILE A 252 29.86 23.75 -33.97
CA ILE A 252 30.41 25.08 -34.24
C ILE A 252 31.94 25.09 -34.06
N ARG A 253 32.46 24.50 -32.98
CA ARG A 253 33.91 24.48 -32.69
C ARG A 253 34.73 23.66 -33.69
N TYR A 254 34.21 22.52 -34.15
CA TYR A 254 35.00 21.52 -34.88
C TYR A 254 34.61 21.32 -36.35
N ALA A 255 33.33 21.48 -36.73
CA ALA A 255 32.90 21.36 -38.12
C ALA A 255 32.87 22.71 -38.85
N ILE A 256 32.32 23.75 -38.21
CA ILE A 256 32.05 25.06 -38.83
C ILE A 256 33.25 26.01 -38.67
N ALA A 257 33.53 26.50 -37.46
CA ALA A 257 34.57 27.52 -37.23
C ALA A 257 35.99 26.92 -37.30
N ARG A 258 36.16 25.66 -36.87
CA ARG A 258 37.39 24.84 -36.85
C ARG A 258 38.54 25.38 -35.97
N LYS A 259 38.59 26.68 -35.71
CA LYS A 259 39.51 27.41 -34.79
C LYS A 259 38.82 27.80 -33.48
N PRO A 260 39.58 28.15 -32.41
CA PRO A 260 39.00 28.71 -31.19
C PRO A 260 38.27 30.03 -31.47
N LEU A 261 37.19 30.31 -30.73
CA LEU A 261 36.47 31.57 -30.81
C LEU A 261 37.10 32.61 -29.86
N SER A 262 37.08 33.89 -30.24
CA SER A 262 37.50 34.97 -29.35
C SER A 262 36.50 35.14 -28.19
N LYS A 263 36.98 35.72 -27.07
CA LYS A 263 36.21 35.81 -25.80
C LYS A 263 34.79 36.36 -25.98
N GLY A 264 34.62 37.44 -26.76
CA GLY A 264 33.32 38.05 -27.01
C GLY A 264 32.36 37.13 -27.77
N TRP A 265 32.81 36.55 -28.89
CA TRP A 265 32.01 35.62 -29.69
C TRP A 265 31.65 34.34 -28.92
N ALA A 266 32.59 33.81 -28.12
CA ALA A 266 32.33 32.65 -27.27
C ALA A 266 31.27 32.94 -26.21
N ILE A 267 31.30 34.10 -25.54
CA ILE A 267 30.31 34.49 -24.53
C ILE A 267 28.92 34.70 -25.17
N GLY A 268 28.85 35.47 -26.27
CA GLY A 268 27.57 35.75 -26.95
C GLY A 268 26.87 34.50 -27.47
N LEU A 269 27.65 33.60 -28.10
CA LEU A 269 27.13 32.32 -28.60
C LEU A 269 26.66 31.40 -27.45
N VAL A 270 27.38 31.36 -26.33
CA VAL A 270 27.00 30.55 -25.16
C VAL A 270 25.73 31.08 -24.51
N ALA A 271 25.57 32.40 -24.36
CA ALA A 271 24.36 33.00 -23.82
C ALA A 271 23.14 32.71 -24.71
N PHE A 272 23.30 32.81 -26.04
CA PHE A 272 22.25 32.45 -27.00
C PHE A 272 21.87 30.96 -26.92
N LEU A 273 22.85 30.06 -26.95
CA LEU A 273 22.60 28.62 -26.87
C LEU A 273 22.01 28.20 -25.52
N TRP A 274 22.36 28.86 -24.42
CA TRP A 274 21.76 28.62 -23.11
C TRP A 274 20.27 29.00 -23.09
N MET A 275 19.91 30.17 -23.65
CA MET A 275 18.53 30.60 -23.79
C MET A 275 17.71 29.67 -24.71
N VAL A 276 18.28 29.24 -25.83
CA VAL A 276 17.65 28.24 -26.74
C VAL A 276 17.41 26.92 -26.01
N ASN A 277 18.38 26.43 -25.21
CA ASN A 277 18.19 25.23 -24.39
C ASN A 277 17.05 25.43 -23.36
N ILE A 278 16.99 26.56 -22.65
CA ILE A 278 15.88 26.84 -21.70
C ILE A 278 14.52 26.72 -22.41
N VAL A 279 14.37 27.31 -23.60
CA VAL A 279 13.12 27.22 -24.38
C VAL A 279 12.80 25.76 -24.77
N ILE A 280 13.78 25.01 -25.30
CA ILE A 280 13.61 23.60 -25.69
C ILE A 280 13.19 22.74 -24.48
N PHE A 281 13.91 22.82 -23.36
CA PHE A 281 13.61 22.02 -22.18
C PHE A 281 12.28 22.41 -21.51
N THR A 282 11.88 23.68 -21.59
CA THR A 282 10.56 24.14 -21.11
C THR A 282 9.44 23.58 -22.00
N ALA A 283 9.61 23.62 -23.33
CA ALA A 283 8.66 23.02 -24.27
C ALA A 283 8.55 21.48 -24.13
N LEU A 284 9.63 20.82 -23.70
CA LEU A 284 9.65 19.40 -23.34
C LEU A 284 9.15 19.11 -21.90
N GLY A 285 8.54 20.10 -21.22
CA GLY A 285 7.86 19.91 -19.94
C GLY A 285 8.74 20.00 -18.68
N SER A 286 9.98 20.50 -18.77
CA SER A 286 10.89 20.61 -17.63
C SER A 286 10.33 21.49 -16.51
N GLN A 287 10.21 20.91 -15.31
CA GLN A 287 9.77 21.58 -14.08
C GLN A 287 10.94 22.20 -13.28
N SER A 288 12.15 22.27 -13.85
CA SER A 288 13.36 22.69 -13.13
C SER A 288 13.43 24.22 -12.95
N LYS A 289 12.99 24.73 -11.80
CA LYS A 289 13.00 26.17 -11.46
C LYS A 289 14.37 26.86 -11.53
N THR A 290 15.48 26.11 -11.48
CA THR A 290 16.85 26.66 -11.45
C THR A 290 17.64 26.40 -12.73
N HIS A 291 17.21 25.47 -13.58
CA HIS A 291 17.91 25.03 -14.80
C HIS A 291 19.43 24.77 -14.62
N ALA A 292 19.88 24.36 -13.43
CA ALA A 292 21.31 24.32 -13.09
C ALA A 292 22.16 23.44 -14.02
N ALA A 293 21.59 22.33 -14.54
CA ALA A 293 22.24 21.51 -15.55
C ALA A 293 22.49 22.27 -16.87
N LEU A 294 21.59 23.15 -17.28
CA LEU A 294 21.76 23.98 -18.48
C LEU A 294 22.85 25.05 -18.28
N PHE A 295 23.02 25.56 -17.06
CA PHE A 295 24.16 26.43 -16.73
C PHE A 295 25.50 25.68 -16.81
N LEU A 296 25.57 24.43 -16.32
CA LEU A 296 26.77 23.59 -16.47
C LEU A 296 27.07 23.24 -17.95
N VAL A 297 26.03 22.99 -18.75
CA VAL A 297 26.13 22.86 -20.21
C VAL A 297 26.69 24.14 -20.83
N ALA A 298 26.18 25.32 -20.47
CA ALA A 298 26.66 26.61 -20.98
C ALA A 298 28.14 26.88 -20.60
N TRP A 299 28.52 26.62 -19.35
CA TRP A 299 29.91 26.69 -18.88
C TRP A 299 30.84 25.76 -19.68
N THR A 300 30.41 24.51 -19.87
CA THR A 300 31.14 23.51 -20.67
C THR A 300 31.25 23.93 -22.14
N SER A 301 30.20 24.53 -22.70
CA SER A 301 30.15 25.07 -24.05
C SER A 301 31.19 26.17 -24.26
N TYR A 302 31.33 27.10 -23.29
CA TYR A 302 32.35 28.14 -23.31
C TYR A 302 33.77 27.55 -23.32
N ILE A 303 34.03 26.53 -22.49
CA ILE A 303 35.31 25.83 -22.48
C ILE A 303 35.60 25.18 -23.84
N ILE A 304 34.64 24.47 -24.43
CA ILE A 304 34.79 23.83 -25.76
C ILE A 304 35.10 24.88 -26.84
N LEU A 305 34.34 25.96 -26.90
CA LEU A 305 34.48 27.03 -27.90
C LEU A 305 35.82 27.77 -27.79
N LYS A 306 36.34 27.95 -26.57
CA LYS A 306 37.61 28.64 -26.31
C LYS A 306 38.85 27.73 -26.32
N LYS A 307 38.71 26.39 -26.23
CA LYS A 307 39.85 25.47 -26.08
C LYS A 307 40.79 25.52 -27.30
N GLU A 308 41.98 26.06 -27.07
CA GLU A 308 43.13 25.95 -27.97
C GLU A 308 43.61 24.50 -28.01
N LYS A 309 44.15 24.07 -29.16
CA LYS A 309 44.93 22.83 -29.21
C LYS A 309 46.25 23.11 -28.49
N ARG A 310 46.69 22.22 -27.59
CA ARG A 310 48.12 22.17 -27.26
C ARG A 310 48.91 22.00 -28.56
N PRO A 311 50.09 22.62 -28.72
CA PRO A 311 51.01 22.20 -29.76
C PRO A 311 51.28 20.70 -29.60
N ALA A 312 51.41 19.99 -30.72
CA ALA A 312 52.03 18.69 -30.70
C ALA A 312 53.54 18.89 -30.57
N ASN A 313 54.13 18.27 -29.56
CA ASN A 313 55.56 18.01 -29.51
C ASN A 313 55.84 16.72 -30.29
#